data_AF-A0A822CJQ4-F1
#
_entry.id   AF-A0A822CJQ4-F1
#
_cell.length_a   1.000
_cell.length_b   1.000
_cell.length_c   1.000
_cell.angle_alpha   90.00
_cell.angle_beta   90.00
_cell.angle_gamma   90.00
#
_symmetry.space_group_name_H-M   'P 1'
#
loop_
_entity.id
_entity.type
_entity.pdbx_description
1 polymer ?
#
loop_
_entity_poly.entity_id
_entity_poly.type
_entity_poly.pdbx_seq_one_letter_code
_entity_poly.pdbx_strand_id
1 'polypeptide(L)'
;GYKLLEKQNNFNIKTIKNVLILGAGPMGIIHAIHIQKIYPNLHITITDIDPIRRKLAKHIRNLKINVVDEDYFNNDIEYDLIIVATSNRKANTIDSIRLIKNNGFILL
;
A
#
# COMPACT_ATOMS: atom_id res chain seq x y z
N GLY A 1 -5.42 0.45 12.05
CA GLY A 1 -5.27 -0.63 11.05
C GLY A 1 -4.16 -1.59 11.43
N TYR A 2 -2.94 -1.39 10.92
CA TYR A 2 -1.85 -2.37 10.95
C TYR A 2 -1.41 -2.90 12.34
N LYS A 3 -1.38 -2.06 13.40
CA LYS A 3 -1.09 -2.52 14.78
C LYS A 3 -2.10 -3.54 15.34
N LEU A 4 -3.32 -3.61 14.76
CA LEU A 4 -4.30 -4.65 15.12
C LEU A 4 -3.98 -5.99 14.45
N LEU A 5 -3.37 -5.97 13.26
CA LEU A 5 -2.95 -7.19 12.56
C LEU A 5 -1.76 -7.86 13.24
N GLU A 6 -0.81 -7.09 13.78
CA GLU A 6 0.27 -7.68 14.60
C GLU A 6 -0.25 -8.34 15.89
N LYS A 7 -1.35 -7.83 16.46
CA LYS A 7 -1.98 -8.43 17.65
C LYS A 7 -2.80 -9.68 17.34
N GLN A 8 -3.27 -9.83 16.10
CA GLN A 8 -3.95 -11.03 15.65
C GLN A 8 -2.90 -11.97 15.04
N ASN A 9 -2.39 -12.90 15.86
CA ASN A 9 -1.32 -13.89 15.61
C ASN A 9 -1.35 -14.72 14.29
N ASN A 10 -2.23 -14.40 13.33
CA ASN A 10 -2.33 -15.03 12.00
C ASN A 10 -1.63 -14.25 10.88
N PHE A 11 -1.11 -13.05 11.14
CA PHE A 11 -0.42 -12.26 10.11
C PHE A 11 1.04 -12.72 9.96
N ASN A 12 1.26 -13.77 9.16
CA ASN A 12 2.62 -14.27 8.89
C ASN A 12 3.36 -13.35 7.91
N ILE A 13 3.80 -12.21 8.43
CA ILE A 13 4.44 -11.12 7.70
C ILE A 13 5.70 -11.57 6.94
N LYS A 14 6.28 -12.72 7.30
CA LYS A 14 7.42 -13.33 6.61
C LYS A 14 7.12 -13.68 5.14
N THR A 15 5.84 -13.81 4.79
CA THR A 15 5.41 -14.16 3.42
C THR A 15 5.03 -12.95 2.57
N ILE A 16 4.95 -11.76 3.17
CA ILE A 16 4.62 -10.51 2.49
C ILE A 16 5.89 -9.97 1.83
N LYS A 17 5.78 -9.56 0.57
CA LYS A 17 6.87 -8.97 -0.23
C LYS A 17 6.42 -7.69 -0.92
N ASN A 18 5.23 -7.69 -1.51
CA ASN A 18 4.66 -6.61 -2.30
C ASN A 18 3.48 -5.99 -1.53
N VAL A 19 3.62 -4.70 -1.22
CA VAL A 19 2.60 -3.90 -0.53
C VAL A 19 2.12 -2.80 -1.46
N LEU A 20 0.81 -2.65 -1.61
CA LEU A 20 0.20 -1.51 -2.29
C LEU A 20 -0.48 -0.60 -1.27
N ILE A 21 -0.29 0.70 -1.42
CA ILE A 21 -0.99 1.72 -0.66
C ILE A 21 -1.79 2.57 -1.65
N LEU A 22 -3.11 2.52 -1.50
CA LEU A 22 -4.03 3.38 -2.24
C LEU A 22 -4.18 4.68 -1.45
N GLY A 23 -3.72 5.79 -2.03
CA GLY A 23 -3.72 7.13 -1.44
C GLY A 23 -2.33 7.53 -0.94
N ALA A 24 -1.77 8.57 -1.55
CA ALA A 24 -0.53 9.25 -1.16
C ALA A 24 -0.78 10.48 -0.26
N GLY A 25 -1.94 10.55 0.39
CA GLY A 25 -2.21 11.51 1.46
C GLY A 25 -1.42 11.21 2.74
N PRO A 26 -1.56 12.05 3.78
CA PRO A 26 -0.80 11.91 5.03
C PRO A 26 -0.87 10.51 5.66
N MET A 27 -2.04 9.87 5.63
CA MET A 27 -2.23 8.52 6.18
C MET A 27 -1.46 7.45 5.39
N GLY A 28 -1.52 7.49 4.06
CA GLY A 28 -0.79 6.54 3.22
C GLY A 28 0.72 6.67 3.38
N ILE A 29 1.22 7.90 3.49
CA ILE A 29 2.63 8.17 3.79
C ILE A 29 3.04 7.63 5.17
N ILE A 30 2.22 7.87 6.21
CA ILE A 30 2.49 7.33 7.55
C ILE A 30 2.56 5.79 7.51
N HIS A 31 1.66 5.14 6.78
CA HIS A 31 1.70 3.69 6.57
C HIS A 31 2.99 3.25 5.88
N ALA A 32 3.38 3.92 4.79
CA ALA A 32 4.60 3.61 4.06
C ALA A 32 5.85 3.71 4.96
N ILE A 33 5.97 4.81 5.72
CA ILE A 33 7.08 5.04 6.66
C ILE A 33 7.12 3.94 7.73
N HIS A 34 5.97 3.61 8.31
CA HIS A 34 5.89 2.63 9.39
C HIS A 34 6.28 1.23 8.89
N ILE A 35 5.74 0.83 7.74
CA ILE A 35 6.00 -0.49 7.14
C ILE A 35 7.47 -0.61 6.77
N GLN A 36 8.04 0.40 6.11
CA GLN A 36 9.46 0.36 5.74
C GLN A 36 10.37 0.30 6.98
N LYS A 37 10.00 0.97 8.07
CA LYS A 37 10.79 0.95 9.32
C LYS A 37 10.82 -0.44 9.96
N ILE A 38 9.71 -1.16 9.92
CA ILE A 38 9.60 -2.50 10.55
C ILE A 38 10.08 -3.59 9.59
N TYR A 39 9.80 -3.44 8.30
CA TYR A 39 10.14 -4.40 7.24
C TYR A 39 10.82 -3.68 6.06
N PRO A 40 12.12 -3.38 6.18
CA PRO A 40 12.85 -2.61 5.16
C PRO A 40 13.01 -3.34 3.82
N ASN A 41 12.70 -4.63 3.76
CA ASN A 41 12.81 -5.48 2.57
C ASN A 41 11.52 -5.57 1.76
N LEU A 42 10.42 -4.93 2.19
CA LEU A 42 9.17 -4.93 1.44
C LEU A 42 9.21 -3.94 0.27
N HIS A 43 8.66 -4.36 -0.86
CA HIS A 43 8.41 -3.52 -2.01
C HIS A 43 7.09 -2.78 -1.81
N ILE A 44 7.19 -1.52 -1.41
CA ILE A 44 6.03 -0.67 -1.17
C ILE A 44 5.75 0.14 -2.43
N THR A 45 4.58 -0.06 -3.01
CA THR A 45 4.03 0.77 -4.10
C THR A 45 2.94 1.67 -3.53
N ILE A 46 2.92 2.94 -3.91
CA ILE A 46 1.88 3.89 -3.56
C ILE A 46 1.34 4.57 -4.81
N THR A 47 0.05 4.80 -4.83
CA THR A 47 -0.64 5.53 -5.90
C THR A 47 -1.62 6.52 -5.29
N ASP A 48 -1.95 7.57 -6.04
CA ASP A 48 -2.97 8.56 -5.69
C ASP A 48 -3.50 9.16 -6.97
N ILE A 49 -4.77 9.56 -6.98
CA ILE A 49 -5.41 10.24 -8.11
C ILE A 49 -4.78 11.62 -8.33
N ASP A 50 -4.32 12.27 -7.26
CA ASP A 50 -3.76 13.62 -7.29
C ASP A 50 -2.26 13.59 -7.63
N PRO A 51 -1.84 14.11 -8.79
CA PRO A 51 -0.44 14.11 -9.21
C PRO A 51 0.47 14.92 -8.28
N ILE A 52 -0.07 15.92 -7.57
CA ILE A 52 0.68 16.70 -6.59
C ILE A 52 1.04 15.82 -5.40
N ARG A 53 0.10 15.01 -4.91
CA ARG A 53 0.36 14.06 -3.81
C ARG A 53 1.35 13.00 -4.22
N ARG A 54 1.26 12.47 -5.45
CA ARG A 54 2.27 11.56 -6.02
C ARG A 54 3.66 12.22 -6.03
N LYS A 55 3.75 13.47 -6.50
CA LYS A 55 5.02 14.20 -6.53
C LYS A 55 5.57 14.40 -5.13
N LEU A 56 4.76 14.78 -4.15
CA LEU A 56 5.20 14.93 -2.76
C LEU A 56 5.73 13.62 -2.18
N ALA A 57 5.04 12.49 -2.40
CA ALA A 57 5.46 11.18 -1.96
C ALA A 57 6.87 10.81 -2.46
N LYS A 58 7.19 11.11 -3.74
CA LYS A 58 8.52 10.89 -4.33
C LYS A 58 9.65 11.67 -3.66
N HIS A 59 9.34 12.81 -3.01
CA HIS A 59 10.35 13.69 -2.41
C HIS A 59 10.57 13.45 -0.91
N ILE A 60 9.88 12.47 -0.31
CA ILE A 60 10.05 12.14 1.10
C ILE A 60 11.41 11.47 1.29
N ARG A 61 12.33 12.17 1.96
CA ARG A 61 13.67 11.66 2.24
C ARG A 61 13.60 10.32 2.97
N ASN A 62 14.47 9.40 2.56
CA ASN A 62 14.64 8.06 3.14
C ASN A 62 13.44 7.12 2.98
N LEU A 63 12.40 7.49 2.22
CA LEU A 63 11.29 6.60 1.89
C LEU A 63 11.58 5.88 0.56
N LYS A 64 11.79 4.57 0.62
CA LYS A 64 12.03 3.66 -0.51
C LYS A 64 10.69 3.11 -0.99
N ILE A 65 9.97 3.93 -1.74
CA ILE A 65 8.66 3.59 -2.30
C ILE A 65 8.67 3.72 -3.81
N ASN A 66 7.91 2.86 -4.48
CA ASN A 66 7.55 3.03 -5.88
C ASN A 66 6.28 3.88 -5.95
N VAL A 67 6.34 5.05 -6.57
CA VAL A 67 5.17 5.91 -6.74
C VAL A 67 4.68 5.81 -8.17
N VAL A 68 3.48 5.28 -8.34
CA VAL A 68 2.89 4.98 -9.65
C VAL A 68 1.65 5.81 -9.90
N ASP A 69 1.23 5.90 -11.16
CA ASP A 69 -0.04 6.54 -11.52
C ASP A 69 -1.24 5.67 -11.14
N GLU A 70 -2.44 6.24 -11.10
CA GLU A 70 -3.67 5.48 -10.86
C GLU A 70 -3.95 4.48 -11.99
N ASP A 71 -3.56 4.81 -13.21
CA ASP A 71 -3.71 3.93 -14.39
C ASP A 71 -2.61 2.88 -14.51
N TYR A 72 -1.64 2.85 -13.59
CA TYR A 72 -0.47 1.96 -13.67
C TYR A 72 -0.78 0.50 -13.29
N PHE A 73 -2.01 0.17 -12.91
CA PHE A 73 -2.35 -1.18 -12.49
C PHE A 73 -2.20 -2.19 -13.63
N ASN A 74 -1.01 -2.79 -13.69
CA ASN A 74 -0.71 -3.89 -14.59
C ASN A 74 -1.28 -5.18 -13.98
N ASN A 75 -2.07 -5.93 -14.75
CA ASN A 75 -2.70 -7.18 -14.31
C ASN A 75 -1.68 -8.29 -13.95
N ASP A 76 -0.38 -8.07 -14.22
CA ASP A 76 0.69 -9.02 -13.96
C ASP A 76 1.26 -8.94 -12.53
N ILE A 77 0.92 -7.90 -11.74
CA ILE A 77 1.46 -7.72 -10.39
C ILE A 77 0.35 -7.91 -9.36
N GLU A 78 0.37 -9.05 -8.69
CA GLU A 78 -0.46 -9.28 -7.51
C GLU A 78 0.27 -8.81 -6.23
N TYR A 79 -0.48 -8.14 -5.35
CA TYR A 79 0.02 -7.63 -4.07
C TYR A 79 -0.33 -8.58 -2.92
N ASP A 80 0.58 -8.73 -1.96
CA ASP A 80 0.35 -9.54 -0.76
C ASP A 80 -0.49 -8.80 0.28
N LEU A 81 -0.36 -7.47 0.28
CA LEU A 81 -1.02 -6.57 1.20
C LEU A 81 -1.45 -5.30 0.45
N ILE A 82 -2.72 -4.93 0.59
CA ILE A 82 -3.24 -3.66 0.10
C ILE A 82 -3.72 -2.84 1.29
N ILE A 83 -3.33 -1.57 1.34
CA ILE A 83 -3.74 -0.60 2.35
C ILE A 83 -4.52 0.49 1.67
N VAL A 84 -5.78 0.62 2.04
CA VAL A 84 -6.65 1.67 1.54
C VAL A 84 -6.57 2.84 2.51
N ALA A 85 -5.91 3.91 2.07
CA ALA A 85 -5.73 5.16 2.80
C ALA A 85 -6.42 6.33 2.08
N THR A 86 -7.53 6.04 1.37
CA THR A 86 -8.34 7.03 0.64
C THR A 86 -9.74 7.14 1.25
N SER A 87 -10.34 8.33 1.14
CA SER A 87 -11.76 8.54 1.43
C SER A 87 -12.68 8.22 0.25
N ASN A 88 -12.13 7.83 -0.91
CA ASN A 88 -12.88 7.54 -2.12
C ASN A 88 -13.40 6.09 -2.10
N ARG A 89 -14.71 5.92 -1.83
CA ARG A 89 -15.37 4.61 -1.73
C ARG A 89 -15.22 3.71 -2.97
N LYS A 90 -15.01 4.27 -4.17
CA LYS A 90 -14.87 3.47 -5.40
C LYS A 90 -13.50 2.78 -5.50
N ALA A 91 -12.43 3.48 -5.12
CA ALA A 91 -11.09 2.91 -5.03
C ALA A 91 -10.99 1.82 -3.95
N ASN A 92 -11.90 1.84 -2.97
CA ASN A 92 -11.77 1.05 -1.75
C ASN A 92 -12.09 -0.45 -1.91
N THR A 93 -12.76 -0.90 -2.99
CA THR A 93 -13.27 -2.28 -3.02
C THR A 93 -12.94 -3.03 -4.31
N ILE A 94 -13.23 -2.49 -5.49
CA ILE A 94 -13.10 -3.27 -6.73
C ILE A 94 -11.63 -3.37 -7.15
N ASP A 95 -10.91 -2.26 -7.13
CA ASP A 95 -9.49 -2.25 -7.55
C ASP A 95 -8.63 -3.02 -6.55
N SER A 96 -8.87 -2.84 -5.25
CA SER A 96 -8.21 -3.61 -4.19
C SER A 96 -8.41 -5.13 -4.36
N ILE A 97 -9.63 -5.59 -4.67
CA ILE A 97 -9.91 -7.02 -4.83
C ILE A 97 -9.26 -7.58 -6.11
N ARG A 98 -9.15 -6.78 -7.17
CA ARG A 98 -8.52 -7.23 -8.43
C ARG A 98 -7.01 -7.38 -8.32
N LEU A 99 -6.38 -6.56 -7.49
CA LEU A 99 -4.93 -6.46 -7.39
C LEU A 99 -4.34 -7.31 -6.26
N ILE A 100 -5.17 -7.81 -5.36
CA ILE A 100 -4.70 -8.66 -4.26
C ILE A 100 -4.47 -10.09 -4.79
N LYS A 101 -3.35 -10.70 -4.40
CA LYS A 101 -3.13 -12.13 -4.65
C LYS A 101 -4.14 -13.01 -3.91
N ASN A 102 -4.25 -14.26 -4.32
CA ASN A 102 -4.93 -15.28 -3.53
C ASN A 102 -4.33 -15.41 -2.12
N ASN A 103 -5.19 -15.35 -1.09
CA ASN A 103 -4.82 -15.30 0.34
C ASN A 103 -4.03 -14.04 0.75
N GLY A 104 -4.05 -12.98 -0.06
CA GLY A 104 -3.53 -11.68 0.36
C GLY A 104 -4.48 -10.96 1.31
N PHE A 105 -3.99 -9.87 1.89
CA PHE A 105 -4.71 -9.12 2.90
C PHE A 105 -5.08 -7.73 2.40
N ILE A 106 -6.31 -7.31 2.65
CA ILE A 106 -6.78 -5.94 2.39
C ILE A 106 -7.06 -5.27 3.74
N LEU A 107 -6.47 -4.09 3.93
CA LEU A 107 -6.72 -3.19 5.04
C LEU A 107 -7.55 -2.01 4.55
N LEU A 108 -8.77 -1.89 5.06
CA LEU A 108 -9.71 -0.79 4.77
C LEU A 108 -9.68 0.30 5.85
#